data_AF-A0A182UR61-F1
#
_entry.id   AF-A0A182UR61-F1
#
_cell.length_a   1.000
_cell.length_b   1.000
_cell.length_c   1.000
_cell.angle_alpha   90.00
_cell.angle_beta   90.00
_cell.angle_gamma   90.00
#
_symmetry.space_group_name_H-M   'P 1'
#
loop_
_entity.id
_entity.type
_entity.pdbx_description
1 polymer ?
#
loop_
_entity_poly.entity_id
_entity_poly.type
_entity_poly.pdbx_seq_one_letter_code
_entity_poly.pdbx_strand_id
1 'polypeptide(L)'
;MSRKTYSSVDCLFILFLTSTFAEFSGLEKNTFPQPVLAKDVEKVPELDLGKIINEKVYANIFVRKREEHKLLVNHLQSIEDYSKRYKLMKLGIDEILRIIREEGGKLRGNQITAESEFPKLQELINALAQFLENTCLFGEMVLHFPDMSYRILKGVSEWRTLMTDALNYTKTFVKILDEKSIELLGLLNQEINEDQRTPEYVNPYREGAQQTELAKPKQKSKSKPKKGPSLSPAKTEL
;
A
#
# COMPACT_ATOMS: atom_id res chain seq x y z
N MET A 1 31.82 10.91 9.85
CA MET A 1 30.63 10.49 9.06
C MET A 1 30.53 8.98 9.13
N SER A 2 29.56 8.44 9.88
CA SER A 2 29.41 6.99 10.07
C SER A 2 28.77 6.38 8.83
N ARG A 3 29.51 5.53 8.09
CA ARG A 3 28.96 4.74 6.97
C ARG A 3 27.99 3.71 7.56
N LYS A 4 26.69 3.93 7.40
CA LYS A 4 25.68 2.91 7.70
C LYS A 4 25.87 1.75 6.72
N THR A 5 26.23 0.59 7.24
CA THR A 5 26.26 -0.66 6.47
C THR A 5 24.84 -1.19 6.38
N TYR A 6 24.24 -1.11 5.20
CA TYR A 6 22.93 -1.68 4.91
C TYR A 6 23.10 -3.14 4.46
N SER A 7 22.26 -4.04 4.96
CA SER A 7 22.21 -5.43 4.52
C SER A 7 21.65 -5.52 3.10
N SER A 8 21.96 -6.60 2.36
CA SER A 8 21.43 -6.82 1.00
C SER A 8 19.90 -6.76 0.93
N VAL A 9 19.22 -7.11 2.03
CA VAL A 9 17.75 -7.05 2.16
C VAL A 9 17.24 -5.63 2.40
N ASP A 10 18.01 -4.81 3.12
CA ASP A 10 17.70 -3.40 3.35
C ASP A 10 17.82 -2.62 2.03
N CYS A 11 18.80 -2.99 1.19
CA CYS A 11 18.92 -2.45 -0.16
C CYS A 11 17.72 -2.84 -1.03
N LEU A 12 17.22 -4.08 -0.98
CA LEU A 12 16.03 -4.48 -1.73
C LEU A 12 14.79 -3.68 -1.30
N PHE A 13 14.62 -3.47 0.01
CA PHE A 13 13.52 -2.68 0.58
C PHE A 13 13.58 -1.21 0.14
N ILE A 14 14.78 -0.63 0.12
CA ILE A 14 15.00 0.74 -0.38
C ILE A 14 14.77 0.81 -1.89
N LEU A 15 15.18 -0.21 -2.65
CA LEU A 15 14.91 -0.30 -4.09
C LEU A 15 13.40 -0.34 -4.35
N PHE A 16 12.60 -1.09 -3.58
CA PHE A 16 11.14 -1.07 -3.72
C PHE A 16 10.52 0.32 -3.46
N LEU A 17 11.05 1.08 -2.48
CA LEU A 17 10.59 2.43 -2.14
C LEU A 17 11.05 3.51 -3.14
N THR A 18 12.20 3.28 -3.78
CA THR A 18 12.85 4.26 -4.67
C THR A 18 12.81 3.85 -6.13
N SER A 19 12.22 2.69 -6.46
CA SER A 19 12.09 2.18 -7.84
C SER A 19 11.19 3.11 -8.63
N THR A 20 11.83 4.13 -9.20
CA THR A 20 11.29 4.87 -10.32
C THR A 20 11.14 3.90 -11.50
N PHE A 21 10.23 4.22 -12.41
CA PHE A 21 10.08 3.56 -13.71
C PHE A 21 11.39 3.32 -14.49
N ALA A 22 12.51 3.93 -14.08
CA ALA A 22 13.83 3.73 -14.67
C ALA A 22 14.47 2.35 -14.37
N GLU A 23 13.93 1.53 -13.47
CA GLU A 23 14.58 0.27 -13.05
C GLU A 23 14.27 -0.97 -13.90
N PHE A 24 13.59 -0.82 -15.04
CA PHE A 24 13.59 -1.87 -16.09
C PHE A 24 14.78 -1.78 -17.05
N SER A 25 15.69 -0.83 -16.84
CA SER A 25 16.97 -0.75 -17.53
C SER A 25 18.13 -0.97 -16.56
N GLY A 26 18.63 -2.22 -16.52
CA GLY A 26 20.02 -2.49 -16.20
C GLY A 26 20.30 -2.99 -14.78
N LEU A 27 20.21 -4.32 -14.59
CA LEU A 27 21.08 -5.01 -13.67
C LEU A 27 21.55 -6.35 -14.26
N GLU A 28 22.70 -6.33 -14.93
CA GLU A 28 23.77 -7.27 -14.59
C GLU A 28 25.13 -6.66 -14.94
N LYS A 29 26.03 -6.66 -13.95
CA LYS A 29 27.42 -6.20 -14.04
C LYS A 29 28.30 -7.38 -14.48
N ASN A 30 29.31 -7.07 -15.28
CA ASN A 30 30.61 -7.75 -15.32
C ASN A 30 30.60 -9.25 -15.65
N THR A 31 30.71 -9.55 -16.94
CA THR A 31 31.71 -10.50 -17.42
C THR A 31 32.31 -9.91 -18.70
N PHE A 32 33.57 -9.50 -18.65
CA PHE A 32 34.32 -9.11 -19.85
C PHE A 32 34.47 -10.33 -20.76
N PRO A 33 34.15 -10.18 -22.05
CA PRO A 33 35.13 -10.51 -23.08
C PRO A 33 35.44 -9.30 -23.96
N GLN A 34 36.65 -9.32 -24.51
CA GLN A 34 37.33 -8.29 -25.31
C GLN A 34 36.49 -7.64 -26.42
N PRO A 35 36.81 -6.38 -26.82
CA PRO A 35 36.02 -5.65 -27.81
C PRO A 35 36.26 -6.19 -29.22
N VAL A 36 35.23 -6.77 -29.83
CA VAL A 36 35.18 -6.95 -31.29
C VAL A 36 34.75 -5.61 -31.89
N LEU A 37 35.61 -5.08 -32.74
CA LEU A 37 35.47 -3.80 -33.44
C LEU A 37 34.32 -3.89 -34.46
N ALA A 38 33.09 -3.60 -34.03
CA ALA A 38 31.94 -3.48 -34.91
C ALA A 38 31.71 -2.01 -35.26
N LYS A 39 32.20 -1.60 -36.43
CA LYS A 39 31.65 -0.47 -37.17
C LYS A 39 30.22 -0.86 -37.56
N ASP A 40 29.25 -0.03 -37.17
CA ASP A 40 27.83 0.04 -37.61
C ASP A 40 26.87 0.29 -36.42
N VAL A 41 27.13 1.35 -35.63
CA VAL A 41 26.18 1.88 -34.65
C VAL A 41 25.75 3.28 -35.08
N GLU A 42 25.01 3.36 -36.18
CA GLU A 42 24.23 4.55 -36.50
C GLU A 42 22.73 4.20 -36.49
N LYS A 43 22.00 4.92 -35.61
CA LYS A 43 20.54 5.01 -35.46
C LYS A 43 19.80 3.76 -34.98
N VAL A 44 19.93 3.48 -33.68
CA VAL A 44 18.75 3.01 -32.92
C VAL A 44 17.96 4.27 -32.53
N PRO A 45 16.67 4.40 -32.89
CA PRO A 45 15.85 5.50 -32.39
C PRO A 45 15.82 5.40 -30.87
N GLU A 46 16.26 6.45 -30.19
CA GLU A 46 16.02 6.60 -28.76
C GLU A 46 14.49 6.60 -28.57
N LEU A 47 13.96 5.50 -28.04
CA LEU A 47 12.54 5.37 -27.71
C LEU A 47 12.24 6.39 -26.62
N ASP A 48 11.66 7.50 -27.01
CA ASP A 48 11.16 8.52 -26.09
C ASP A 48 10.00 7.91 -25.28
N LEU A 49 10.32 7.29 -24.14
CA LEU A 49 9.34 6.65 -23.25
C LEU A 49 8.22 7.62 -22.82
N GLY A 50 8.51 8.92 -22.77
CA GLY A 50 7.52 9.97 -22.49
C GLY A 50 6.41 10.06 -23.55
N LYS A 51 6.66 9.61 -24.79
CA LYS A 51 5.63 9.48 -25.84
C LYS A 51 4.82 8.18 -25.76
N ILE A 52 5.32 7.17 -25.04
CA ILE A 52 4.70 5.85 -24.95
C ILE A 52 3.78 5.77 -23.72
N ILE A 53 4.16 6.43 -22.64
CA ILE A 53 3.39 6.41 -21.38
C ILE A 53 2.20 7.36 -21.51
N ASN A 54 1.02 6.78 -21.66
CA ASN A 54 -0.27 7.45 -21.49
C ASN A 54 -0.99 6.91 -20.25
N GLU A 55 -2.09 7.55 -19.87
CA GLU A 55 -2.89 7.19 -18.69
C GLU A 55 -3.23 5.70 -18.63
N LYS A 56 -3.65 5.11 -19.75
CA LYS A 56 -4.05 3.68 -19.81
C LYS A 56 -2.84 2.75 -19.64
N VAL A 57 -1.70 3.09 -20.24
CA VAL A 57 -0.46 2.33 -20.07
C VAL A 57 -0.01 2.40 -18.61
N TYR A 58 -0.05 3.59 -18.01
CA TYR A 58 0.30 3.78 -16.61
C TYR A 58 -0.64 3.03 -15.67
N ALA A 59 -1.96 3.03 -15.90
CA ALA A 59 -2.92 2.26 -15.12
C ALA A 59 -2.57 0.76 -15.03
N ASN A 60 -2.12 0.15 -16.14
CA ASN A 60 -1.69 -1.26 -16.14
C ASN A 60 -0.42 -1.49 -15.30
N ILE A 61 0.48 -0.51 -15.28
CA ILE A 61 1.74 -0.61 -14.53
C ILE A 61 1.48 -0.38 -13.04
N PHE A 62 0.57 0.54 -12.72
CA PHE A 62 0.09 0.75 -11.36
C PHE A 62 -0.41 -0.55 -10.73
N VAL A 63 -1.22 -1.34 -11.44
CA VAL A 63 -1.69 -2.66 -10.94
C VAL A 63 -0.52 -3.58 -10.57
N ARG A 64 0.53 -3.65 -11.39
CA ARG A 64 1.74 -4.44 -11.08
C ARG A 64 2.47 -3.90 -9.87
N LYS A 65 2.59 -2.58 -9.73
CA LYS A 65 3.18 -1.95 -8.54
C LYS A 65 2.40 -2.27 -7.28
N ARG A 66 1.07 -2.38 -7.36
CA ARG A 66 0.24 -2.83 -6.23
C ARG A 66 0.50 -4.29 -5.84
N GLU A 67 0.91 -5.15 -6.76
CA GLU A 67 1.35 -6.51 -6.44
C GLU A 67 2.71 -6.50 -5.72
N GLU A 68 3.64 -5.67 -6.17
CA GLU A 68 4.94 -5.46 -5.50
C GLU A 68 4.76 -4.95 -4.05
N HIS A 69 3.83 -4.03 -3.81
CA HIS A 69 3.50 -3.56 -2.46
C HIS A 69 3.04 -4.70 -1.54
N LYS A 70 2.23 -5.64 -2.07
CA LYS A 70 1.78 -6.80 -1.30
C LYS A 70 2.93 -7.75 -0.98
N LEU A 71 3.86 -7.96 -1.93
CA LEU A 71 5.07 -8.74 -1.68
C LEU A 71 5.93 -8.10 -0.59
N LEU A 72 6.05 -6.77 -0.59
CA LEU A 72 6.75 -6.03 0.45
C LEU A 72 6.12 -6.23 1.83
N VAL A 73 4.79 -6.13 1.93
CA VAL A 73 4.07 -6.37 3.19
C VAL A 73 4.20 -7.82 3.65
N ASN A 74 4.06 -8.79 2.74
CA ASN A 74 4.26 -10.20 3.06
C ASN A 74 5.69 -10.45 3.60
N HIS A 75 6.68 -9.81 2.99
CA HIS A 75 8.05 -9.86 3.50
C HIS A 75 8.15 -9.28 4.90
N LEU A 76 7.60 -8.09 5.15
CA LEU A 76 7.57 -7.49 6.49
C LEU A 76 6.86 -8.41 7.50
N GLN A 77 5.77 -9.07 7.13
CA GLN A 77 5.05 -10.01 8.01
C GLN A 77 5.91 -11.23 8.36
N SER A 78 6.73 -11.72 7.41
CA SER A 78 7.63 -12.84 7.62
C SER A 78 8.80 -12.56 8.58
N ILE A 79 9.08 -11.29 8.89
CA ILE A 79 10.14 -10.91 9.84
C ILE A 79 9.65 -11.11 11.27
N GLU A 80 10.15 -12.16 11.93
CA GLU A 80 9.83 -12.47 13.34
C GLU A 80 10.43 -11.46 14.33
N ASP A 81 11.60 -10.91 14.02
CA ASP A 81 12.28 -9.93 14.87
C ASP A 81 11.57 -8.57 14.81
N TYR A 82 10.83 -8.26 15.88
CA TYR A 82 10.09 -7.01 16.02
C TYR A 82 10.98 -5.77 15.84
N SER A 83 12.21 -5.77 16.36
CA SER A 83 13.11 -4.62 16.28
C SER A 83 13.55 -4.36 14.84
N LYS A 84 13.87 -5.43 14.10
CA LYS A 84 14.23 -5.32 12.67
C LYS A 84 13.05 -4.86 11.84
N ARG A 85 11.88 -5.49 12.01
CA ARG A 85 10.65 -5.10 11.31
C ARG A 85 10.28 -3.64 11.57
N TYR A 86 10.34 -3.21 12.84
CA TYR A 86 10.10 -1.82 13.24
C TYR A 86 11.06 -0.85 12.55
N LYS A 87 12.36 -1.16 12.51
CA LYS A 87 13.35 -0.30 11.85
C LYS A 87 13.09 -0.17 10.34
N LEU A 88 12.80 -1.28 9.66
CA LEU A 88 12.49 -1.27 8.23
C LEU A 88 11.20 -0.50 7.94
N MET A 89 10.13 -0.78 8.69
CA MET A 89 8.88 -0.04 8.57
C MET A 89 9.06 1.45 8.82
N LYS A 90 9.86 1.82 9.82
CA LYS A 90 10.15 3.24 10.11
C LYS A 90 10.84 3.92 8.93
N LEU A 91 11.87 3.28 8.35
CA LEU A 91 12.53 3.80 7.17
C LEU A 91 11.58 3.96 5.99
N GLY A 92 10.71 2.97 5.76
CA GLY A 92 9.72 3.02 4.68
C GLY A 92 8.69 4.12 4.87
N ILE A 93 8.09 4.22 6.05
CA ILE A 93 7.11 5.27 6.36
C ILE A 93 7.75 6.66 6.27
N ASP A 94 8.94 6.85 6.83
CA ASP A 94 9.65 8.13 6.78
C ASP A 94 9.90 8.56 5.32
N GLU A 95 10.27 7.61 4.45
CA GLU A 95 10.52 7.86 3.02
C GLU A 95 9.23 8.14 2.24
N ILE A 96 8.17 7.37 2.48
CA ILE A 96 6.86 7.61 1.87
C ILE A 96 6.39 9.03 2.20
N LEU A 97 6.45 9.43 3.47
CA LEU A 97 6.05 10.79 3.87
C LEU A 97 6.91 11.88 3.24
N ARG A 98 8.19 11.61 2.95
CA ARG A 98 9.07 12.53 2.22
C ARG A 98 8.60 12.67 0.76
N ILE A 99 8.39 11.55 0.07
CA ILE A 99 7.92 11.51 -1.33
C ILE A 99 6.57 12.21 -1.48
N ILE A 100 5.60 11.92 -0.60
CA ILE A 100 4.28 12.55 -0.64
C ILE A 100 4.36 14.08 -0.52
N ARG A 101 5.27 14.61 0.31
CA ARG A 101 5.46 16.06 0.42
C ARG A 101 6.09 16.65 -0.82
N GLU A 102 7.17 16.06 -1.32
CA GLU A 102 7.95 16.58 -2.44
C GLU A 102 7.17 16.48 -3.75
N GLU A 103 6.71 15.29 -4.12
CA GLU A 103 6.01 15.06 -5.38
C GLU A 103 4.61 15.70 -5.34
N GLY A 104 3.93 15.68 -4.20
CA GLY A 104 2.67 16.41 -4.02
C GLY A 104 2.84 17.91 -4.21
N GLY A 105 3.98 18.48 -3.80
CA GLY A 105 4.34 19.86 -4.06
C GLY A 105 4.47 20.16 -5.56
N LYS A 106 5.16 19.29 -6.30
CA LYS A 106 5.32 19.41 -7.76
C LYS A 106 3.98 19.32 -8.49
N LEU A 107 3.13 18.34 -8.12
CA LEU A 107 1.82 18.15 -8.74
C LEU A 107 0.91 19.36 -8.52
N ARG A 108 0.86 19.90 -7.29
CA ARG A 108 0.10 21.12 -6.99
C ARG A 108 0.64 22.34 -7.73
N GLY A 109 1.96 22.52 -7.76
CA GLY A 109 2.61 23.64 -8.45
C GLY A 109 2.34 23.65 -9.97
N ASN A 110 2.13 22.47 -10.56
CA ASN A 110 1.82 22.29 -11.98
C ASN A 110 0.32 22.04 -12.24
N GLN A 111 -0.55 22.20 -11.24
CA GLN A 111 -2.01 22.05 -11.34
C GLN A 111 -2.46 20.70 -11.93
N ILE A 112 -1.71 19.62 -11.66
CA ILE A 112 -2.07 18.27 -12.08
C ILE A 112 -3.22 17.76 -11.23
N THR A 113 -4.31 17.35 -11.88
CA THR A 113 -5.53 16.82 -11.24
C THR A 113 -6.10 15.69 -12.09
N ALA A 114 -7.06 14.92 -11.55
CA ALA A 114 -7.73 13.86 -12.33
C ALA A 114 -8.52 14.38 -13.54
N GLU A 115 -8.93 15.65 -13.52
CA GLU A 115 -9.63 16.31 -14.64
C GLU A 115 -8.68 16.96 -15.65
N SER A 116 -7.39 17.11 -15.30
CA SER A 116 -6.38 17.64 -16.22
C SER A 116 -5.98 16.60 -17.25
N GLU A 117 -5.37 17.04 -18.36
CA GLU A 117 -4.72 16.11 -19.27
C GLU A 117 -3.61 15.33 -18.56
N PHE A 118 -3.46 14.05 -18.92
CA PHE A 118 -2.37 13.23 -18.40
C PHE A 118 -1.02 13.91 -18.68
N PRO A 119 -0.09 13.98 -17.70
CA PRO A 119 1.17 14.69 -17.87
C PRO A 119 1.98 14.16 -19.06
N LYS A 120 2.58 15.09 -19.82
CA LYS A 120 3.44 14.77 -20.98
C LYS A 120 4.93 14.84 -20.64
N LEU A 121 5.28 15.59 -19.59
CA LEU A 121 6.65 15.71 -19.11
C LEU A 121 6.98 14.51 -18.22
N GLN A 122 8.07 13.81 -18.52
CA GLN A 122 8.50 12.62 -17.78
C GLN A 122 8.63 12.87 -16.27
N GLU A 123 9.11 14.05 -15.87
CA GLU A 123 9.21 14.42 -14.46
C GLU A 123 7.84 14.44 -13.77
N LEU A 124 6.82 14.98 -14.42
CA LEU A 124 5.46 15.04 -13.87
C LEU A 124 4.76 13.67 -13.90
N ILE A 125 5.05 12.85 -14.91
CA ILE A 125 4.60 11.45 -14.95
C ILE A 125 5.18 10.70 -13.75
N ASN A 126 6.47 10.83 -13.51
CA ASN A 126 7.16 10.19 -12.39
C ASN A 126 6.64 10.71 -11.04
N ALA A 127 6.44 12.02 -10.91
CA ALA A 127 5.89 12.63 -9.70
C ALA A 127 4.48 12.08 -9.39
N LEU A 128 3.61 12.03 -10.41
CA LEU A 128 2.28 11.45 -10.28
C LEU A 128 2.37 9.98 -9.88
N ALA A 129 3.25 9.22 -10.53
CA ALA A 129 3.41 7.80 -10.25
C ALA A 129 3.83 7.54 -8.81
N GLN A 130 4.92 8.18 -8.38
CA GLN A 130 5.43 8.08 -7.03
C GLN A 130 4.38 8.51 -6.00
N PHE A 131 3.64 9.59 -6.25
CA PHE A 131 2.61 10.05 -5.33
C PHE A 131 1.49 9.02 -5.13
N LEU A 132 0.91 8.53 -6.23
CA LEU A 132 -0.20 7.57 -6.18
C LEU A 132 0.24 6.23 -5.58
N GLU A 133 1.39 5.71 -6.04
CA GLU A 133 1.94 4.43 -5.57
C GLU A 133 2.28 4.47 -4.08
N ASN A 134 2.98 5.51 -3.60
CA ASN A 134 3.37 5.62 -2.20
C ASN A 134 2.18 5.89 -1.28
N THR A 135 1.14 6.58 -1.75
CA THR A 135 -0.11 6.73 -0.98
C THR A 135 -0.77 5.38 -0.74
N CYS A 136 -0.83 4.52 -1.76
CA CYS A 136 -1.36 3.17 -1.60
C CYS A 136 -0.43 2.27 -0.78
N LEU A 137 0.89 2.38 -0.92
CA LEU A 137 1.84 1.64 -0.10
C LEU A 137 1.73 2.00 1.40
N PHE A 138 1.54 3.29 1.71
CA PHE A 138 1.24 3.71 3.08
C PHE A 138 -0.01 3.00 3.61
N GLY A 139 -1.05 2.89 2.78
CA GLY A 139 -2.27 2.14 3.09
C GLY A 139 -2.00 0.70 3.47
N GLU A 140 -1.25 -0.02 2.65
CA GLU A 140 -0.83 -1.40 2.90
C GLU A 140 -0.09 -1.54 4.24
N MET A 141 0.89 -0.65 4.49
CA MET A 141 1.69 -0.70 5.72
C MET A 141 0.86 -0.41 6.98
N VAL A 142 0.02 0.63 6.94
CA VAL A 142 -0.80 1.03 8.10
C VAL A 142 -1.87 0.00 8.40
N LEU A 143 -2.56 -0.52 7.37
CA LEU A 143 -3.64 -1.47 7.58
C LEU A 143 -3.14 -2.82 8.11
N HIS A 144 -2.02 -3.32 7.59
CA HIS A 144 -1.43 -4.59 8.04
C HIS A 144 -0.68 -4.48 9.38
N PHE A 145 -0.15 -3.32 9.71
CA PHE A 145 0.63 -3.10 10.93
C PHE A 145 0.19 -1.83 11.67
N PRO A 146 -1.07 -1.72 12.10
CA PRO A 146 -1.60 -0.47 12.63
C PRO A 146 -0.85 -0.04 13.89
N ASP A 147 -0.65 -0.94 14.85
CA ASP A 147 -0.03 -0.60 16.14
C ASP A 147 1.45 -0.18 15.98
N MET A 148 2.18 -0.81 15.06
CA MET A 148 3.56 -0.45 14.75
C MET A 148 3.63 0.89 14.01
N SER A 149 2.75 1.09 13.04
CA SER A 149 2.66 2.33 12.25
C SER A 149 2.32 3.52 13.14
N TYR A 150 1.34 3.42 14.03
CA TYR A 150 1.01 4.49 14.97
C TYR A 150 2.17 4.82 15.92
N ARG A 151 2.95 3.81 16.36
CA ARG A 151 4.15 4.05 17.16
C ARG A 151 5.22 4.83 16.41
N ILE A 152 5.40 4.54 15.11
CA ILE A 152 6.33 5.28 14.24
C ILE A 152 5.84 6.71 14.03
N LEU A 153 4.56 6.87 13.70
CA LEU A 153 3.94 8.13 13.32
C LEU A 153 3.68 9.08 14.50
N LYS A 154 3.68 8.57 15.74
CA LYS A 154 3.47 9.39 16.95
C LYS A 154 4.41 10.60 17.04
N GLY A 155 5.64 10.49 16.51
CA GLY A 155 6.63 11.56 16.52
C GLY A 155 6.60 12.49 15.31
N VAL A 156 5.72 12.26 14.34
CA VAL A 156 5.67 13.04 13.09
C VAL A 156 4.55 14.06 13.17
N SER A 157 4.85 15.35 13.08
CA SER A 157 3.82 16.39 13.07
C SER A 157 2.97 16.32 11.80
N GLU A 158 1.67 16.57 11.93
CA GLU A 158 0.72 16.70 10.80
C GLU A 158 0.67 15.51 9.82
N TRP A 159 1.18 14.33 10.22
CA TRP A 159 1.19 13.17 9.31
C TRP A 159 -0.21 12.75 8.89
N ARG A 160 -1.19 12.87 9.81
CA ARG A 160 -2.58 12.50 9.57
C ARG A 160 -3.21 13.42 8.53
N THR A 161 -3.11 14.73 8.71
CA THR A 161 -3.55 15.74 7.75
C THR A 161 -2.93 15.49 6.37
N LEU A 162 -1.60 15.34 6.31
CA LEU A 162 -0.86 15.07 5.07
C LEU A 162 -1.38 13.83 4.34
N MET A 163 -1.57 12.72 5.05
CA MET A 163 -1.98 11.46 4.43
C MET A 163 -3.47 11.43 4.10
N THR A 164 -4.33 12.12 4.86
CA THR A 164 -5.74 12.32 4.52
C THR A 164 -5.88 13.16 3.24
N ASP A 165 -5.09 14.20 3.07
CA ASP A 165 -5.07 14.98 1.82
C ASP A 165 -4.53 14.13 0.65
N ALA A 166 -3.46 13.36 0.89
CA ALA A 166 -2.87 12.50 -0.13
C ALA A 166 -3.82 11.39 -0.60
N LEU A 167 -4.53 10.72 0.31
CA LEU A 167 -5.49 9.69 -0.06
C LEU A 167 -6.71 10.29 -0.79
N ASN A 168 -7.19 11.47 -0.36
CA ASN A 168 -8.30 12.13 -1.03
C ASN A 168 -7.94 12.53 -2.46
N TYR A 169 -6.76 13.12 -2.66
CA TYR A 169 -6.22 13.43 -3.99
C TYR A 169 -6.09 12.17 -4.84
N THR A 170 -5.44 11.13 -4.31
CA THR A 170 -5.19 9.86 -5.01
C THR A 170 -6.49 9.20 -5.47
N LYS A 171 -7.55 9.22 -4.63
CA LYS A 171 -8.87 8.66 -4.97
C LYS A 171 -9.57 9.34 -6.14
N THR A 172 -9.17 10.55 -6.53
CA THR A 172 -9.75 11.23 -7.70
C THR A 172 -9.32 10.59 -9.03
N PHE A 173 -8.18 9.90 -9.08
CA PHE A 173 -7.62 9.29 -10.30
C PHE A 173 -8.24 7.93 -10.63
N VAL A 174 -9.57 7.87 -10.73
CA VAL A 174 -10.36 6.64 -10.94
C VAL A 174 -10.06 5.91 -12.25
N LYS A 175 -9.46 6.59 -13.24
CA LYS A 175 -9.03 5.98 -14.52
C LYS A 175 -7.72 5.21 -14.40
N ILE A 176 -6.94 5.49 -13.35
CA ILE A 176 -5.65 4.86 -13.06
C ILE A 176 -5.81 3.78 -11.99
N LEU A 177 -6.55 4.09 -10.92
CA LEU A 177 -6.72 3.19 -9.79
C LEU A 177 -7.68 2.04 -10.11
N ASP A 178 -7.28 0.83 -9.75
CA ASP A 178 -8.19 -0.32 -9.74
C ASP A 178 -9.12 -0.29 -8.51
N GLU A 179 -10.25 -0.99 -8.61
CA GLU A 179 -11.29 -1.02 -7.56
C GLU A 179 -10.72 -1.39 -6.18
N LYS A 180 -9.82 -2.38 -6.13
CA LYS A 180 -9.18 -2.81 -4.88
C LYS A 180 -8.31 -1.73 -4.25
N SER A 181 -7.68 -0.87 -5.05
CA SER A 181 -6.91 0.25 -4.52
C SER A 181 -7.82 1.34 -3.97
N ILE A 182 -8.98 1.59 -4.61
CA ILE A 182 -9.99 2.52 -4.08
C ILE A 182 -10.54 2.00 -2.74
N GLU A 183 -10.85 0.71 -2.65
CA GLU A 183 -11.26 0.05 -1.41
C GLU A 183 -10.21 0.17 -0.31
N LEU A 184 -8.93 -0.12 -0.64
CA LEU A 184 -7.81 0.03 0.29
C LEU A 184 -7.75 1.46 0.85
N LEU A 185 -7.84 2.49 -0.01
CA LEU A 185 -7.82 3.89 0.44
C LEU A 185 -9.05 4.26 1.27
N GLY A 186 -10.20 3.62 1.01
CA GLY A 186 -11.38 3.71 1.87
C GLY A 186 -11.13 3.15 3.27
N LEU A 187 -10.55 1.94 3.35
CA LEU A 187 -10.18 1.31 4.62
C LEU A 187 -9.11 2.11 5.36
N LEU A 188 -8.12 2.65 4.64
CA LEU A 188 -7.09 3.51 5.20
C LEU A 188 -7.73 4.76 5.83
N ASN A 189 -8.65 5.42 5.12
CA ASN A 189 -9.33 6.61 5.64
C ASN A 189 -10.05 6.32 6.96
N GLN A 190 -10.73 5.17 7.05
CA GLN A 190 -11.40 4.71 8.27
C GLN A 190 -10.41 4.36 9.40
N GLU A 191 -9.23 3.81 9.06
CA GLU A 191 -8.17 3.52 10.03
C GLU A 191 -7.59 4.83 10.60
N ILE A 192 -7.18 5.76 9.74
CA ILE A 192 -6.42 6.96 10.14
C ILE A 192 -7.28 8.17 10.48
N ASN A 193 -8.60 8.16 10.32
CA ASN A 193 -9.49 9.25 10.74
C ASN A 193 -10.55 8.69 11.70
N GLU A 194 -10.15 8.53 12.95
CA GLU A 194 -10.97 7.91 14.00
C GLU A 194 -12.26 8.68 14.28
N ASP A 195 -12.23 10.01 14.10
CA ASP A 195 -13.38 10.92 14.19
C ASP A 195 -14.40 10.72 13.06
N GLN A 196 -13.98 10.15 11.93
CA GLN A 196 -14.81 9.89 10.74
C GLN A 196 -15.11 8.40 10.53
N ARG A 197 -14.71 7.57 11.51
CA ARG A 197 -14.83 6.13 11.44
C ARG A 197 -16.29 5.71 11.62
N THR A 198 -16.77 4.78 10.78
CA THR A 198 -18.10 4.19 10.95
C THR A 198 -18.13 3.27 12.18
N PRO A 199 -19.24 3.20 12.93
CA PRO A 199 -19.33 2.34 14.11
C PRO A 199 -19.05 0.86 13.84
N GLU A 200 -19.32 0.40 12.62
CA GLU A 200 -19.15 -0.98 12.18
C GLU A 200 -17.75 -1.26 11.61
N TYR A 201 -16.88 -0.25 11.51
CA TYR A 201 -15.56 -0.43 10.91
C TYR A 201 -14.70 -1.36 11.76
N VAL A 202 -14.24 -2.44 11.12
CA VAL A 202 -13.21 -3.33 11.62
C VAL A 202 -12.16 -3.47 10.53
N ASN A 203 -10.91 -3.16 10.86
CA ASN A 203 -9.81 -3.32 9.91
C ASN A 203 -9.64 -4.83 9.59
N PRO A 204 -9.85 -5.25 8.33
CA PRO A 204 -9.85 -6.67 7.95
C PRO A 204 -8.44 -7.30 7.98
N TYR A 205 -7.39 -6.49 8.05
CA TYR A 205 -6.01 -6.92 8.06
C TYR A 205 -5.44 -7.12 9.48
N ARG A 206 -6.17 -6.75 10.53
CA ARG A 206 -5.76 -7.04 11.91
C ARG A 206 -5.75 -8.55 12.16
N GLU A 207 -4.71 -9.01 12.86
CA GLU A 207 -4.61 -10.41 13.30
C GLU A 207 -5.88 -10.80 14.10
N GLY A 208 -6.64 -11.78 13.58
CA GLY A 208 -7.90 -12.25 14.15
C GLY A 208 -9.17 -11.88 13.36
N ALA A 209 -9.15 -10.86 12.51
CA ALA A 209 -10.33 -10.48 11.70
C ALA A 209 -10.66 -11.53 10.62
N GLN A 210 -9.63 -12.12 10.00
CA GLN A 210 -9.75 -13.16 8.96
C GLN A 210 -10.37 -14.48 9.45
N GLN A 211 -10.41 -14.74 10.76
CA GLN A 211 -11.07 -15.94 11.31
C GLN A 211 -12.60 -15.85 11.24
N THR A 212 -13.16 -14.65 11.01
CA THR A 212 -14.60 -14.42 11.06
C THR A 212 -15.25 -14.57 9.68
N GLU A 213 -14.51 -14.34 8.58
CA GLU A 213 -15.04 -14.48 7.21
C GLU A 213 -15.10 -15.95 6.73
N LEU A 214 -14.29 -16.84 7.30
CA LEU A 214 -14.36 -18.29 7.02
C LEU A 214 -15.46 -19.01 7.82
N ALA A 215 -16.06 -18.35 8.81
CA ALA A 215 -17.15 -18.88 9.62
C ALA A 215 -18.52 -18.44 9.08
N LYS A 216 -18.91 -18.94 7.90
CA LYS A 216 -20.32 -18.88 7.46
C LYS A 216 -21.22 -19.47 8.56
N PRO A 217 -22.33 -18.82 8.94
CA PRO A 217 -23.19 -19.32 10.01
C PRO A 217 -23.86 -20.62 9.57
N LYS A 218 -23.51 -21.74 10.22
CA LYS A 218 -24.33 -22.95 10.18
C LYS A 218 -25.73 -22.58 10.66
N GLN A 219 -26.72 -22.78 9.80
CA GLN A 219 -28.13 -22.67 10.15
C GLN A 219 -28.40 -23.45 11.44
N LYS A 220 -28.79 -22.73 12.50
CA LYS A 220 -29.28 -23.35 13.74
C LYS A 220 -30.58 -24.08 13.42
N SER A 221 -30.54 -25.41 13.41
CA SER A 221 -31.74 -26.23 13.43
C SER A 221 -32.50 -25.95 14.74
N LYS A 222 -33.80 -25.65 14.62
CA LYS A 222 -34.70 -25.43 15.76
C LYS A 222 -34.82 -26.72 16.56
N SER A 223 -34.15 -26.80 17.72
CA SER A 223 -34.40 -27.87 18.70
C SER A 223 -35.70 -27.57 19.47
N LYS A 224 -36.59 -28.57 19.54
CA LYS A 224 -37.90 -28.55 20.21
C LYS A 224 -37.82 -28.06 21.67
N PRO A 225 -38.84 -27.36 22.20
CA PRO A 225 -38.85 -26.94 23.59
C PRO A 225 -39.01 -28.15 24.52
N LYS A 226 -38.16 -28.24 25.55
CA LYS A 226 -38.28 -29.22 26.63
C LYS A 226 -39.46 -28.82 27.53
N LYS A 227 -40.45 -29.71 27.65
CA LYS A 227 -41.57 -29.60 28.61
C LYS A 227 -41.00 -29.62 30.04
N GLY A 228 -41.42 -28.66 30.86
CA GLY A 228 -41.10 -28.62 32.29
C GLY A 228 -41.83 -29.70 33.09
N PRO A 229 -41.45 -29.90 34.36
CA PRO A 229 -42.07 -30.90 35.22
C PRO A 229 -43.53 -30.50 35.54
N SER A 230 -44.46 -31.36 35.16
CA SER A 230 -45.87 -31.23 35.49
C SER A 230 -46.13 -31.83 36.88
N LEU A 231 -46.62 -31.02 37.81
CA LEU A 231 -47.11 -31.46 39.11
C LEU A 231 -48.48 -32.12 38.96
N SER A 232 -48.72 -33.23 39.65
CA SER A 232 -50.04 -33.83 39.86
C SER A 232 -50.08 -34.49 41.26
N PRO A 233 -51.26 -34.76 41.83
CA PRO A 233 -51.89 -33.94 42.86
C PRO A 233 -51.83 -34.56 44.26
N ALA A 234 -52.25 -33.74 45.23
CA ALA A 234 -52.29 -34.00 46.68
C ALA A 234 -53.05 -35.27 47.09
N LYS A 235 -52.55 -35.91 48.15
CA LYS A 235 -53.34 -36.80 49.04
C LYS A 235 -53.34 -36.19 50.45
N THR A 236 -54.52 -35.77 50.87
CA THR A 236 -54.86 -35.44 52.26
C THR A 236 -55.58 -36.66 52.82
N GLU A 237 -55.11 -37.28 53.90
CA GLU A 237 -55.96 -38.04 54.82
C GLU A 237 -55.46 -37.87 56.26
N LEU A 238 -56.35 -37.34 57.10
CA LEU A 238 -56.50 -37.58 58.53
C LEU A 238 -58.01 -37.55 58.81
#